data_AF-A0A7W3W026-F1
#
_entry.id   AF-A0A7W3W026-F1
#
_cell.length_a   1.000
_cell.length_b   1.000
_cell.length_c   1.000
_cell.angle_alpha   90.00
_cell.angle_beta   90.00
_cell.angle_gamma   90.00
#
_symmetry.space_group_name_H-M   'P 1'
#
loop_
_entity.id
_entity.type
_entity.pdbx_description
1 polymer ?
#
loop_
_entity_poly.entity_id
_entity_poly.type
_entity_poly.pdbx_seq_one_letter_code
_entity_poly.pdbx_strand_id
1 'polypeptide(L)'
;MAGYKVITSALRTEAKKWDPHAEKIAGVHTAVSGMTLDTSAFWIGDGVNYLLTAEVAAIDKSAYDQLQQFMEQKLSTAGATMSHIGDVLVKAATTYAQNEKIVELELGDWSKKIPEGES
;
A
#
# COMPACT_ATOMS: atom_id res chain seq x y z
N MET A 1 8.53 4.30 30.40
CA MET A 1 8.44 5.76 30.09
C MET A 1 7.24 6.01 29.18
N ALA A 2 6.29 6.92 29.51
CA ALA A 2 4.97 6.95 28.83
C ALA A 2 4.99 7.24 27.30
N GLY A 3 6.02 7.91 26.77
CA GLY A 3 6.05 8.36 25.37
C GLY A 3 6.19 7.24 24.32
N TYR A 4 7.06 6.24 24.55
CA TYR A 4 7.31 5.17 23.57
C TYR A 4 6.12 4.19 23.46
N LYS A 5 5.39 3.95 24.54
CA LYS A 5 4.18 3.14 24.53
C LYS A 5 3.07 3.78 23.68
N VAL A 6 2.96 5.11 23.70
CA VAL A 6 2.02 5.85 22.84
C VAL A 6 2.45 5.74 21.37
N ILE A 7 3.73 5.98 21.07
CA ILE A 7 4.26 5.90 19.70
C ILE A 7 4.12 4.48 19.11
N THR A 8 4.46 3.44 19.87
CA THR A 8 4.31 2.04 19.42
C THR A 8 2.86 1.65 19.20
N SER A 9 1.93 2.16 20.03
CA SER A 9 0.49 1.95 19.83
C SER A 9 -0.05 2.68 18.58
N ALA A 10 0.45 3.89 18.31
CA ALA A 10 0.09 4.67 17.13
C ALA A 10 0.60 3.98 15.85
N LEU A 11 1.85 3.52 15.84
CA LEU A 11 2.43 2.76 14.72
C LEU A 11 1.65 1.48 14.40
N ARG A 12 1.23 0.74 15.44
CA ARG A 12 0.39 -0.46 15.25
C ARG A 12 -1.03 -0.14 14.78
N THR A 13 -1.59 0.98 15.22
CA THR A 13 -2.91 1.42 14.78
C THR A 13 -2.88 1.86 13.32
N GLU A 14 -1.81 2.55 12.93
CA GLU A 14 -1.59 2.97 11.55
C GLU A 14 -1.32 1.77 10.64
N ALA A 15 -0.49 0.80 11.07
CA ALA A 15 -0.22 -0.43 10.34
C ALA A 15 -1.49 -1.15 9.90
N LYS A 16 -2.47 -1.28 10.80
CA LYS A 16 -3.77 -1.93 10.54
C LYS A 16 -4.60 -1.29 9.43
N LYS A 17 -4.32 -0.04 9.05
CA LYS A 17 -5.05 0.64 7.98
C LYS A 17 -4.55 0.23 6.61
N TRP A 18 -3.30 -0.21 6.51
CA TRP A 18 -2.67 -0.50 5.22
C TRP A 18 -3.14 -1.81 4.59
N ASP A 19 -3.50 -2.83 5.37
CA ASP A 19 -4.03 -4.09 4.82
C ASP A 19 -5.41 -3.88 4.14
N PRO A 20 -6.40 -3.19 4.74
CA PRO A 20 -7.64 -2.85 4.05
C PRO A 20 -7.45 -1.97 2.81
N HIS A 21 -6.41 -1.13 2.77
CA HIS A 21 -6.07 -0.34 1.58
C HIS A 21 -5.48 -1.22 0.48
N ALA A 22 -4.62 -2.19 0.83
CA ALA A 22 -4.10 -3.17 -0.11
C ALA A 22 -5.22 -4.03 -0.70
N GLU A 23 -6.18 -4.48 0.11
CA GLU A 23 -7.37 -5.22 -0.36
C GLU A 23 -8.24 -4.41 -1.33
N LYS A 24 -8.47 -3.13 -1.04
CA LYS A 24 -9.20 -2.23 -1.96
C LYS A 24 -8.50 -2.08 -3.30
N ILE A 25 -7.19 -1.89 -3.29
CA ILE A 25 -6.38 -1.81 -4.51
C ILE A 25 -6.42 -3.13 -5.29
N ALA A 26 -6.39 -4.27 -4.60
CA ALA A 26 -6.56 -5.56 -5.26
C ALA A 26 -7.92 -5.67 -5.97
N GLY A 27 -9.00 -5.22 -5.34
CA GLY A 27 -10.33 -5.16 -5.97
C GLY A 27 -10.37 -4.26 -7.21
N VAL A 28 -9.74 -3.09 -7.16
CA VAL A 28 -9.63 -2.17 -8.30
C VAL A 28 -8.78 -2.77 -9.42
N HIS A 29 -7.67 -3.45 -9.09
CA HIS A 29 -6.84 -4.15 -10.06
C HIS A 29 -7.62 -5.24 -10.79
N THR A 30 -8.39 -6.06 -10.07
CA THR A 30 -9.25 -7.09 -10.67
C THR A 30 -10.30 -6.47 -11.60
N ALA A 31 -10.90 -5.34 -11.21
CA ALA A 31 -11.84 -4.63 -12.08
C ALA A 31 -11.17 -4.14 -13.37
N VAL A 32 -10.00 -3.50 -13.27
CA VAL A 32 -9.26 -2.97 -14.44
C VAL A 32 -8.77 -4.09 -15.36
N SER A 33 -8.31 -5.21 -14.81
CA SER A 33 -7.87 -6.37 -15.60
C SER A 33 -9.04 -7.00 -16.38
N GLY A 34 -10.26 -6.93 -15.84
CA GLY A 34 -11.48 -7.39 -16.52
C GLY A 34 -12.09 -6.39 -17.53
N MET A 35 -11.63 -5.14 -17.56
CA MET A 35 -12.13 -4.12 -18.49
C MET A 35 -11.38 -4.18 -19.83
N THR A 36 -11.67 -5.21 -20.62
CA THR A 36 -11.23 -5.26 -22.02
C THR A 36 -12.39 -4.87 -22.94
N LEU A 37 -12.15 -3.88 -23.81
CA LEU A 37 -13.12 -3.46 -24.82
C LEU A 37 -12.68 -3.99 -26.18
N ASP A 38 -13.62 -4.63 -26.88
CA ASP A 38 -13.41 -5.05 -28.27
C ASP A 38 -13.39 -3.83 -29.20
N THR A 39 -12.74 -3.94 -30.37
CA THR A 39 -12.65 -2.85 -31.35
C THR A 39 -14.02 -2.31 -31.75
N SER A 40 -15.03 -3.18 -31.77
CA SER A 40 -16.42 -2.79 -32.04
C SER A 40 -16.99 -1.75 -31.06
N ALA A 41 -16.49 -1.66 -29.83
CA ALA A 41 -16.90 -0.66 -28.85
C ALA A 41 -16.47 0.77 -29.23
N PHE A 42 -15.48 0.90 -30.11
CA PHE A 42 -14.93 2.18 -30.58
C PHE A 42 -15.46 2.57 -31.96
N TRP A 43 -16.36 1.78 -32.54
CA TRP A 43 -16.88 2.05 -33.87
C TRP A 43 -17.91 3.17 -33.84
N ILE A 44 -17.59 4.30 -34.48
CA ILE A 44 -18.48 5.45 -34.63
C ILE A 44 -19.02 5.37 -36.06
N GLY A 45 -20.26 4.92 -36.20
CA GLY A 45 -20.79 4.52 -37.50
C GLY A 45 -20.92 5.64 -38.52
N ASP A 46 -20.06 5.60 -39.53
CA ASP A 46 -20.24 6.29 -40.80
C ASP A 46 -20.10 5.28 -41.94
N GLY A 47 -21.23 4.91 -42.55
CA GLY A 47 -21.30 3.94 -43.64
C GLY A 47 -20.63 4.41 -44.94
N VAL A 48 -20.36 5.71 -45.08
CA VAL A 48 -19.67 6.27 -46.25
C VAL A 48 -18.15 6.14 -46.12
N ASN A 49 -17.64 6.16 -44.88
CA ASN A 49 -16.22 6.09 -44.54
C ASN A 49 -15.84 4.81 -43.80
N TYR A 50 -16.51 3.68 -44.10
CA TYR A 50 -16.35 2.42 -43.36
C TYR A 50 -14.87 2.05 -43.09
N LEU A 51 -14.00 2.15 -44.11
CA LEU A 51 -12.56 1.89 -43.96
C LEU A 51 -11.87 2.87 -42.99
N LEU A 52 -12.15 4.18 -43.10
CA LEU A 52 -11.62 5.20 -42.19
C LEU A 52 -12.14 5.00 -40.75
N THR A 53 -13.41 4.65 -40.57
CA THR A 53 -13.99 4.39 -39.24
C THR A 53 -13.40 3.14 -38.58
N ALA A 54 -13.04 2.13 -39.36
CA ALA A 54 -12.39 0.92 -38.85
C ALA A 54 -10.94 1.19 -38.41
N GLU A 55 -10.19 2.00 -39.16
CA GLU A 55 -8.84 2.41 -38.78
C GLU A 55 -8.84 3.29 -37.52
N VAL A 56 -9.76 4.24 -37.42
CA VAL A 56 -9.90 5.09 -36.22
C VAL A 56 -10.29 4.25 -35.00
N ALA A 57 -11.24 3.32 -35.14
CA ALA A 57 -11.62 2.42 -34.04
C ALA A 57 -10.44 1.54 -33.57
N ALA A 58 -9.57 1.12 -34.49
CA ALA A 58 -8.36 0.37 -34.13
C ALA A 58 -7.32 1.24 -33.38
N ILE A 59 -7.18 2.51 -33.77
CA ILE A 59 -6.31 3.47 -33.07
C ILE A 59 -6.84 3.73 -31.65
N ASP A 60 -8.15 3.99 -31.52
CA ASP A 60 -8.78 4.25 -30.23
C ASP A 60 -8.71 3.03 -29.30
N LYS A 61 -8.92 1.82 -29.84
CA LYS A 61 -8.68 0.58 -29.12
C LYS A 61 -7.24 0.47 -28.63
N SER A 62 -6.26 0.75 -29.50
CA SER A 62 -4.85 0.67 -29.11
C SER A 62 -4.52 1.65 -27.97
N ALA A 63 -5.05 2.87 -28.03
CA ALA A 63 -4.90 3.86 -26.95
C ALA A 63 -5.56 3.40 -25.64
N TYR A 64 -6.74 2.78 -25.73
CA TYR A 64 -7.43 2.21 -24.58
C TYR A 64 -6.63 1.05 -23.96
N ASP A 65 -6.15 0.10 -24.77
CA ASP A 65 -5.38 -1.05 -24.32
C ASP A 65 -4.06 -0.59 -23.64
N GLN A 66 -3.41 0.46 -24.16
CA GLN A 66 -2.24 1.07 -23.52
C GLN A 66 -2.56 1.70 -22.16
N LEU A 67 -3.68 2.40 -22.04
CA LEU A 67 -4.13 2.98 -20.77
C LEU A 67 -4.47 1.87 -19.76
N GLN A 68 -5.15 0.82 -20.20
CA GLN A 68 -5.47 -0.34 -19.37
C GLN A 68 -4.19 -0.99 -18.84
N GLN A 69 -3.21 -1.27 -19.71
CA GLN A 69 -1.92 -1.84 -19.33
C GLN A 69 -1.14 -0.95 -18.35
N PHE A 70 -1.14 0.37 -18.57
CA PHE A 70 -0.51 1.31 -17.65
C PHE A 70 -1.16 1.26 -16.26
N MET A 71 -2.49 1.25 -16.19
CA MET A 71 -3.21 1.14 -14.92
C MET A 71 -2.94 -0.21 -14.24
N GLU A 72 -2.97 -1.31 -14.99
CA GLU A 72 -2.68 -2.66 -14.48
C GLU A 72 -1.26 -2.74 -13.90
N GLN A 73 -0.26 -2.19 -14.60
CA GLN A 73 1.11 -2.14 -14.11
C GLN A 73 1.24 -1.35 -12.79
N LYS A 74 0.57 -0.20 -12.67
CA LYS A 74 0.61 0.60 -11.43
C LYS A 74 -0.11 -0.10 -10.28
N LEU A 75 -1.26 -0.69 -10.55
CA LEU A 75 -2.09 -1.35 -9.53
C LEU A 75 -1.49 -2.68 -9.07
N SER A 76 -0.81 -3.43 -9.95
CA SER A 76 -0.14 -4.70 -9.60
C SER A 76 0.92 -4.55 -8.51
N THR A 77 1.61 -3.40 -8.47
CA THR A 77 2.66 -3.10 -7.48
C THR A 77 2.14 -2.33 -6.26
N ALA A 78 1.03 -1.61 -6.40
CA ALA A 78 0.46 -0.78 -5.34
C ALA A 78 -0.02 -1.62 -4.13
N GLY A 79 -0.67 -2.77 -4.35
CA GLY A 79 -1.12 -3.64 -3.26
C GLY A 79 0.04 -4.16 -2.40
N ALA A 80 1.09 -4.68 -3.04
CA ALA A 80 2.29 -5.17 -2.35
C ALA A 80 3.02 -4.05 -1.59
N THR A 81 3.10 -2.86 -2.18
CA THR A 81 3.72 -1.68 -1.54
C THR A 81 2.97 -1.26 -0.28
N MET A 82 1.62 -1.28 -0.32
CA MET A 82 0.80 -0.92 0.84
C MET A 82 0.94 -1.93 1.98
N SER A 83 0.91 -3.23 1.68
CA SER A 83 1.15 -4.27 2.70
C SER A 83 2.55 -4.14 3.33
N HIS A 84 3.56 -3.84 2.51
CA HIS A 84 4.93 -3.61 3.00
C HIS A 84 5.04 -2.42 3.97
N ILE A 85 4.27 -1.34 3.76
CA ILE A 85 4.23 -0.21 4.70
C ILE A 85 3.69 -0.67 6.06
N GLY A 86 2.62 -1.48 6.08
CA GLY A 86 2.08 -2.09 7.29
C GLY A 86 3.13 -2.88 8.07
N ASP A 87 3.84 -3.77 7.38
CA ASP A 87 4.90 -4.59 7.98
C ASP A 87 6.04 -3.76 8.57
N VAL A 88 6.49 -2.73 7.85
CA VAL A 88 7.55 -1.82 8.32
C VAL A 88 7.12 -1.08 9.59
N LEU A 89 5.86 -0.63 9.67
CA LEU A 89 5.32 0.03 10.85
C LEU A 89 5.24 -0.91 12.06
N VAL A 90 4.83 -2.18 11.85
CA VAL A 90 4.82 -3.20 12.91
C VAL A 90 6.25 -3.50 13.40
N LYS A 91 7.20 -3.62 12.47
CA LYS A 91 8.61 -3.84 12.80
C LYS A 91 9.18 -2.68 13.61
N ALA A 92 8.94 -1.44 13.19
CA ALA A 92 9.35 -0.24 13.91
C ALA A 92 8.76 -0.22 15.34
N ALA A 93 7.45 -0.50 15.49
CA ALA A 93 6.81 -0.57 16.80
C ALA A 93 7.43 -1.66 17.71
N THR A 94 7.83 -2.79 17.13
CA THR A 94 8.46 -3.89 17.85
C THR A 94 9.86 -3.52 18.33
N THR A 95 10.67 -2.89 17.47
CA THR A 95 12.00 -2.40 17.82
C THR A 95 11.94 -1.36 18.94
N TYR A 96 11.01 -0.41 18.88
CA TYR A 96 10.84 0.58 19.95
C TYR A 96 10.46 -0.07 21.29
N ALA A 97 9.56 -1.06 21.28
CA ALA A 97 9.19 -1.77 22.50
C ALA A 97 10.35 -2.60 23.09
N GLN A 98 11.19 -3.21 22.24
CA GLN A 98 12.38 -3.94 22.68
C GLN A 98 13.42 -3.00 23.31
N ASN A 99 13.66 -1.85 22.68
CA ASN A 99 14.59 -0.84 23.21
C ASN A 99 14.11 -0.28 24.56
N GLU A 100 12.79 -0.05 24.73
CA GLU A 100 12.25 0.37 26.03
C GLU A 100 12.51 -0.69 27.11
N LYS A 101 12.29 -1.97 26.80
CA LYS A 101 12.54 -3.06 27.75
C LYS A 101 14.02 -3.15 28.18
N ILE A 102 14.94 -2.92 27.26
CA ILE A 102 16.38 -2.91 27.56
C ILE A 102 16.72 -1.73 28.47
N VAL A 103 16.24 -0.53 28.15
CA VAL A 103 16.48 0.67 28.96
C VAL A 103 15.86 0.54 30.36
N GLU A 104 14.67 -0.03 30.49
CA GLU A 104 14.04 -0.28 31.80
C GLU A 104 14.81 -1.31 32.63
N LEU A 105 15.37 -2.36 32.01
CA LEU A 105 16.25 -3.33 32.67
C LEU A 105 17.54 -2.67 33.17
N GLU A 106 18.19 -1.86 32.34
CA GLU A 106 19.43 -1.16 32.71
C GLU A 106 19.21 -0.16 33.86
N LEU A 107 18.13 0.63 33.81
CA LEU A 107 17.77 1.55 34.89
C LEU A 107 17.44 0.81 36.20
N GLY A 108 16.73 -0.31 36.12
CA GLY A 108 16.40 -1.15 37.27
C GLY A 108 17.65 -1.75 37.93
N ASP A 109 18.60 -2.26 37.14
CA ASP A 109 19.87 -2.78 37.66
C ASP A 109 20.79 -1.70 38.21
N TRP A 110 20.77 -0.49 37.63
CA TRP A 110 21.50 0.65 38.16
C TRP A 110 20.94 1.09 39.52
N SER A 111 19.60 1.13 39.67
CA SER A 111 18.96 1.49 40.94
C SER A 111 19.30 0.55 42.09
N LYS A 112 19.52 -0.74 41.82
CA LYS A 112 19.90 -1.76 42.83
C LYS A 112 21.37 -1.70 43.24
N LYS A 113 22.22 -1.03 42.45
CA LYS A 113 23.65 -0.87 42.73
C LYS A 113 23.97 0.42 43.50
N ILE A 114 22.99 1.31 43.67
CA ILE A 114 23.14 2.45 44.57
C ILE A 114 22.99 1.88 45.99
N PRO A 115 24.05 1.89 46.83
CA PRO A 115 23.87 1.57 48.23
C PRO A 115 22.88 2.60 48.81
N GLU A 116 21.87 2.12 49.53
CA GLU A 116 21.03 2.96 50.38
C GLU A 116 21.95 3.58 51.45
N GLY A 117 22.61 4.67 51.07
CA GLY A 117 23.60 5.38 51.86
C GLY A 117 22.98 6.64 52.45
N GLU A 118 22.63 6.52 53.73
CA GLU A 118 22.75 7.54 54.78
C GLU A 118 21.78 8.74 54.71
N SER A 119 20.72 8.66 55.52
CA SER A 119 20.22 9.79 56.31
C SER A 119 20.41 9.50 57.80
#